data_AF-A0A7Z2YAS9-F1
#
_entry.id   AF-A0A7Z2YAS9-F1
#
_cell.length_a   1.000
_cell.length_b   1.000
_cell.length_c   1.000
_cell.angle_alpha   90.00
_cell.angle_beta   90.00
_cell.angle_gamma   90.00
#
_symmetry.space_group_name_H-M   'P 1'
#
loop_
_entity.id
_entity.type
_entity.pdbx_description
1 polymer ?
#
loop_
_entity_poly.entity_id
_entity_poly.type
_entity_poly.pdbx_seq_one_letter_code
_entity_poly.pdbx_strand_id
1 'polypeptide(L)'
;MNETNPHESFVQSFFETYGCSIIDKAKGHFTVQLTSEMDEEIMNRPFYWHYMKKMNRDGDPMQLTFTDTNHTEKEGIYLHAGTPKLHSLYHTAIKKGKTARLYEVIDTPGTNRAMSPWLILNLQLQYRGKQAKDEPLSIGINLIHGTLMVGMMERIMPLRFESTVSDYTFPMTPVISLKNAYVRIQKHLEQHIQARTNKWAEESILEWNKERELLETFYQSEDIDLDSFTREREQLDIRYKPRIEWDVINGGLFYLSQNTSAEWLTKR
;
A
#
# COMPACT_ATOMS: atom_id res chain seq x y z
N MET A 1 17.91 -12.07 -23.48
CA MET A 1 16.71 -11.89 -22.64
C MET A 1 16.78 -10.47 -22.10
N ASN A 2 15.93 -9.56 -22.57
CA ASN A 2 15.86 -8.21 -22.03
C ASN A 2 15.20 -8.34 -20.64
N GLU A 3 15.96 -8.14 -19.58
CA GLU A 3 15.37 -7.87 -18.26
C GLU A 3 14.63 -6.54 -18.38
N THR A 4 13.31 -6.59 -18.53
CA THR A 4 12.46 -5.40 -18.51
C THR A 4 12.59 -4.76 -17.13
N ASN A 5 12.97 -3.49 -17.07
CA ASN A 5 13.05 -2.76 -15.81
C ASN A 5 11.70 -2.90 -15.06
N PRO A 6 11.68 -3.36 -13.79
CA PRO A 6 10.44 -3.55 -13.04
C PRO A 6 9.65 -2.24 -12.87
N HIS A 7 10.35 -1.10 -12.83
CA HIS A 7 9.72 0.22 -12.78
C HIS A 7 9.01 0.56 -14.09
N GLU A 8 9.60 0.20 -15.24
CA GLU A 8 8.95 0.37 -16.55
C GLU A 8 7.66 -0.44 -16.63
N SER A 9 7.71 -1.72 -16.23
CA SER A 9 6.53 -2.59 -16.23
C SER A 9 5.41 -2.04 -15.36
N PHE A 10 5.74 -1.54 -14.17
CA PHE A 10 4.79 -0.88 -13.28
C PHE A 10 4.16 0.36 -13.91
N VAL A 11 4.99 1.29 -14.44
CA VAL A 11 4.49 2.57 -14.97
C VAL A 11 3.59 2.35 -16.18
N GLN A 12 3.93 1.41 -17.06
CA GLN A 12 3.07 1.04 -18.20
C GLN A 12 1.72 0.51 -17.71
N SER A 13 1.74 -0.50 -16.82
CA SER A 13 0.53 -1.13 -16.28
C SER A 13 -0.36 -0.11 -15.56
N PHE A 14 0.24 0.81 -14.81
CA PHE A 14 -0.45 1.87 -14.08
C PHE A 14 -1.19 2.80 -15.05
N PHE A 15 -0.52 3.32 -16.07
CA PHE A 15 -1.15 4.23 -17.03
C PHE A 15 -2.22 3.55 -17.88
N GLU A 16 -1.99 2.31 -18.33
CA GLU A 16 -2.99 1.52 -19.07
C GLU A 16 -4.24 1.27 -18.22
N THR A 17 -4.07 0.95 -16.93
CA THR A 17 -5.19 0.72 -15.99
C THR A 17 -6.07 1.97 -15.84
N TYR A 18 -5.48 3.17 -15.92
CA TYR A 18 -6.21 4.45 -15.87
C TYR A 18 -6.60 4.98 -17.26
N GLY A 19 -6.58 4.14 -18.29
CA GLY A 19 -7.03 4.47 -19.65
C GLY A 19 -6.13 5.44 -20.41
N CYS A 20 -4.88 5.66 -19.94
CA CYS A 20 -3.91 6.44 -20.67
C CYS A 20 -3.33 5.60 -21.83
N SER A 21 -3.02 6.25 -22.95
CA SER A 21 -2.53 5.55 -24.15
C SER A 21 -1.02 5.69 -24.28
N ILE A 22 -0.32 4.58 -24.56
CA ILE A 22 1.10 4.61 -24.93
C ILE A 22 1.18 4.97 -26.42
N ILE A 23 1.70 6.15 -26.73
CA ILE A 23 1.72 6.70 -28.10
C ILE A 23 3.05 6.49 -28.82
N ASP A 24 4.14 6.32 -28.07
CA ASP A 24 5.45 5.97 -28.60
C ASP A 24 6.12 4.96 -27.67
N LYS A 25 6.74 3.93 -28.23
CA LYS A 25 7.44 2.89 -27.48
C LYS A 25 8.68 2.43 -28.24
N ALA A 26 9.84 2.73 -27.67
CA ALA A 26 11.14 2.30 -28.13
C ALA A 26 11.87 1.53 -27.01
N LYS A 27 13.02 0.94 -27.31
CA LYS A 27 13.82 0.21 -26.31
C LYS A 27 14.29 1.18 -25.21
N GLY A 28 13.83 0.98 -23.97
CA GLY A 28 14.21 1.81 -22.81
C GLY A 28 13.61 3.23 -22.85
N HIS A 29 12.55 3.46 -23.64
CA HIS A 29 11.92 4.76 -23.77
C HIS A 29 10.47 4.64 -24.21
N PHE A 30 9.53 5.30 -23.55
CA PHE A 30 8.13 5.33 -24.00
C PHE A 30 7.44 6.65 -23.61
N THR A 31 6.45 7.04 -24.40
CA THR A 31 5.62 8.23 -24.15
C THR A 31 4.17 7.84 -23.95
N VAL A 32 3.56 8.42 -22.92
CA VAL A 32 2.18 8.21 -22.52
C VAL A 32 1.38 9.50 -22.72
N GLN A 33 0.26 9.39 -23.41
CA GLN A 33 -0.78 10.41 -23.44
C GLN A 33 -1.67 10.26 -22.21
N LEU A 34 -1.70 11.28 -21.35
CA LEU A 34 -2.55 11.29 -20.17
C LEU A 34 -4.01 11.49 -20.54
N THR A 35 -4.90 11.00 -19.67
CA THR A 35 -6.30 11.42 -19.64
C THR A 35 -6.44 12.72 -18.84
N SER A 36 -7.55 13.43 -19.00
CA SER A 36 -7.83 14.67 -18.25
C SER A 36 -7.82 14.44 -16.73
N GLU A 37 -8.39 13.33 -16.27
CA GLU A 37 -8.38 12.94 -14.85
C GLU A 37 -6.95 12.70 -14.35
N MET A 38 -6.13 12.04 -15.17
CA MET A 38 -4.78 11.67 -14.77
C MET A 38 -3.83 12.86 -14.73
N ASP A 39 -3.92 13.78 -15.69
CA ASP A 39 -3.17 15.04 -15.69
C ASP A 39 -3.50 15.85 -14.42
N GLU A 40 -4.79 16.02 -14.09
CA GLU A 40 -5.22 16.73 -12.89
C GLU A 40 -4.64 16.11 -11.59
N GLU A 41 -4.58 14.78 -11.49
CA GLU A 41 -4.09 14.07 -10.31
C GLU A 41 -2.55 14.11 -10.18
N ILE A 42 -1.79 14.00 -11.27
CA ILE A 42 -0.32 13.79 -11.18
C ILE A 42 0.54 14.96 -11.66
N MET A 43 -0.01 15.93 -12.39
CA MET A 43 0.78 17.04 -12.98
C MET A 43 0.80 18.30 -12.11
N ASN A 44 0.07 18.34 -10.99
CA ASN A 44 -0.02 19.51 -10.11
C ASN A 44 -0.40 20.80 -10.88
N ARG A 45 -1.38 20.70 -11.80
CA ARG A 45 -1.89 21.84 -12.60
C ARG A 45 -3.34 22.22 -12.24
N PRO A 46 -3.69 22.45 -10.96
CA PRO A 46 -5.08 22.64 -10.54
C PRO A 46 -5.72 23.91 -11.15
N PHE A 47 -4.95 24.98 -11.35
CA PHE A 47 -5.46 26.22 -11.93
C PHE A 47 -5.85 26.07 -13.41
N TYR A 48 -5.10 25.28 -14.18
CA TYR A 48 -5.41 24.99 -15.58
C TYR A 48 -6.76 24.28 -15.70
N TRP A 49 -6.94 23.20 -14.94
CA TRP A 49 -8.16 22.41 -14.93
C TRP A 49 -9.36 23.20 -14.37
N HIS A 50 -9.15 24.00 -13.33
CA HIS A 50 -10.18 24.90 -12.81
C HIS A 50 -10.67 25.89 -13.89
N TYR A 51 -9.74 26.49 -14.64
CA TYR A 51 -10.07 27.41 -15.71
C TYR A 51 -10.78 26.73 -16.89
N MET A 52 -10.32 25.56 -17.33
CA MET A 52 -10.97 24.77 -18.39
C MET A 52 -12.41 24.38 -18.04
N LYS A 53 -12.63 23.88 -16.81
CA LYS A 53 -13.97 23.54 -16.28
C LYS A 53 -14.88 24.77 -16.23
N LYS A 54 -14.38 25.92 -15.77
CA LYS A 54 -15.16 27.18 -15.72
C LYS A 54 -15.57 27.69 -17.09
N MET A 55 -14.73 27.46 -18.10
CA MET A 55 -14.99 27.86 -19.48
C MET A 55 -15.80 26.84 -20.27
N ASN A 56 -16.21 25.72 -19.66
CA ASN A 56 -16.88 24.58 -20.31
C ASN A 56 -16.14 24.11 -21.58
N ARG A 57 -14.80 24.07 -21.50
CA ARG A 57 -13.93 23.59 -22.57
C ARG A 57 -13.28 22.28 -22.16
N ASP A 58 -13.05 21.41 -23.13
CA ASP A 58 -12.20 20.25 -22.95
C ASP A 58 -10.75 20.73 -22.76
N GLY A 59 -10.11 20.27 -21.67
CA GLY A 59 -8.70 20.51 -21.44
C GLY A 59 -7.84 19.61 -22.34
N ASP A 60 -6.60 20.00 -22.52
CA ASP A 60 -5.58 19.29 -23.29
C ASP A 60 -4.58 18.63 -22.34
N PRO A 61 -4.71 17.31 -22.09
CA PRO A 61 -3.84 16.61 -21.15
C PRO A 61 -2.42 16.48 -21.70
N MET A 62 -1.43 16.59 -20.81
CA MET A 62 -0.02 16.49 -21.18
C MET A 62 0.40 15.08 -21.58
N GLN A 63 1.51 15.01 -22.31
CA GLN A 63 2.25 13.78 -22.55
C GLN A 63 3.40 13.66 -21.56
N LEU A 64 3.67 12.43 -21.11
CA LEU A 64 4.82 12.12 -20.26
C LEU A 64 5.70 11.11 -20.97
N THR A 65 6.99 11.45 -21.06
CA THR A 65 8.01 10.60 -21.64
C THR A 65 8.88 10.01 -20.53
N PHE A 66 9.10 8.70 -20.56
CA PHE A 66 9.89 7.95 -19.58
C PHE A 66 11.08 7.27 -20.24
N THR A 67 12.19 7.12 -19.52
CA THR A 67 13.42 6.49 -20.04
C THR A 67 14.15 5.65 -19.01
N ASP A 68 14.78 4.57 -19.46
CA ASP A 68 15.61 3.64 -18.67
C ASP A 68 17.13 3.90 -18.86
N THR A 69 17.51 4.82 -19.76
CA THR A 69 18.90 5.21 -19.97
C THR A 69 19.22 6.53 -19.26
N ASN A 70 20.42 6.61 -18.68
CA ASN A 70 20.89 7.82 -17.99
C ASN A 70 20.94 9.01 -18.96
N HIS A 71 19.96 9.93 -18.85
CA HIS A 71 19.88 11.36 -19.23
C HIS A 71 20.62 11.93 -20.46
N THR A 72 21.32 11.15 -21.27
CA THR A 72 22.33 11.66 -22.22
C THR A 72 21.85 11.74 -23.66
N GLU A 73 20.75 11.06 -24.03
CA GLU A 73 20.30 11.03 -25.43
C GLU A 73 18.84 11.44 -25.67
N LYS A 74 17.97 11.47 -24.65
CA LYS A 74 16.55 11.86 -24.80
C LYS A 74 16.01 12.59 -23.57
N GLU A 75 15.24 13.66 -23.79
CA GLU A 75 14.44 14.29 -22.74
C GLU A 75 13.38 13.30 -22.24
N GLY A 76 13.33 13.06 -20.93
CA GLY A 76 12.40 12.12 -20.32
C GLY A 76 12.64 11.89 -18.83
N ILE A 77 11.61 11.40 -18.14
CA ILE A 77 11.65 11.05 -16.72
C ILE A 77 12.39 9.72 -16.58
N TYR A 78 13.53 9.74 -15.90
CA TYR A 78 14.32 8.54 -15.64
C TYR A 78 13.57 7.55 -14.73
N LEU A 79 13.57 6.26 -15.05
CA LEU A 79 12.86 5.22 -14.31
C LEU A 79 13.78 4.51 -13.31
N HIS A 80 14.11 5.23 -12.25
CA HIS A 80 14.90 4.71 -11.14
C HIS A 80 14.18 4.85 -9.80
N ALA A 81 14.53 3.98 -8.85
CA ALA A 81 13.92 3.91 -7.52
C ALA A 81 13.88 5.24 -6.76
N GLY A 82 14.86 6.12 -6.97
CA GLY A 82 14.92 7.45 -6.34
C GLY A 82 14.17 8.57 -7.07
N THR A 83 13.44 8.27 -8.15
CA THR A 83 12.80 9.29 -8.99
C THR A 83 11.54 9.83 -8.30
N PRO A 84 11.44 11.15 -8.02
CA PRO A 84 10.29 11.72 -7.32
C PRO A 84 8.95 11.45 -8.01
N LYS A 85 8.93 11.51 -9.36
CA LYS A 85 7.72 11.21 -10.13
C LYS A 85 7.26 9.77 -9.93
N LEU A 86 8.20 8.80 -9.91
CA LEU A 86 7.88 7.40 -9.70
C LEU A 86 7.26 7.17 -8.31
N HIS A 87 7.82 7.79 -7.26
CA HIS A 87 7.21 7.78 -5.92
C HIS A 87 5.80 8.37 -5.90
N SER A 88 5.58 9.47 -6.62
CA SER A 88 4.24 10.05 -6.77
C SER A 88 3.27 9.06 -7.43
N LEU A 89 3.69 8.34 -8.47
CA LEU A 89 2.86 7.32 -9.12
C LEU A 89 2.53 6.16 -8.17
N TYR A 90 3.51 5.66 -7.40
CA TYR A 90 3.26 4.63 -6.38
C TYR A 90 2.26 5.11 -5.33
N HIS A 91 2.41 6.34 -4.84
CA HIS A 91 1.49 6.90 -3.85
C HIS A 91 0.07 7.05 -4.42
N THR A 92 -0.07 7.54 -5.65
CA THR A 92 -1.37 7.64 -6.33
C THR A 92 -2.01 6.26 -6.53
N ALA A 93 -1.22 5.24 -6.93
CA ALA A 93 -1.71 3.87 -7.09
C ALA A 93 -2.23 3.29 -5.76
N ILE A 94 -1.48 3.46 -4.66
CA ILE A 94 -1.89 3.01 -3.32
C ILE A 94 -3.14 3.76 -2.86
N LYS A 95 -3.19 5.08 -3.07
CA LYS A 95 -4.33 5.94 -2.69
C LYS A 95 -5.61 5.53 -3.43
N LYS A 96 -5.55 5.36 -4.76
CA LYS A 96 -6.70 4.95 -5.58
C LYS A 96 -7.07 3.48 -5.38
N GLY A 97 -6.09 2.60 -5.11
CA GLY A 97 -6.27 1.17 -4.86
C GLY A 97 -6.50 0.80 -3.39
N LYS A 98 -6.82 1.77 -2.53
CA LYS A 98 -6.92 1.55 -1.07
C LYS A 98 -8.05 0.60 -0.70
N THR A 99 -9.15 0.60 -1.46
CA THR A 99 -10.29 -0.28 -1.22
C THR A 99 -10.76 -0.97 -2.49
N ALA A 100 -11.26 -2.20 -2.33
CA ALA A 100 -11.81 -2.98 -3.43
C ALA A 100 -13.01 -3.81 -2.97
N ARG A 101 -13.92 -4.09 -3.90
CA ARG A 101 -14.92 -5.14 -3.76
C ARG A 101 -14.83 -6.03 -4.99
N LEU A 102 -14.51 -7.30 -4.77
CA LEU A 102 -14.16 -8.24 -5.83
C LEU A 102 -14.87 -9.58 -5.62
N TYR A 103 -15.16 -10.25 -6.72
CA TYR A 103 -15.86 -11.54 -6.78
C TYR A 103 -14.99 -12.53 -7.54
N GLU A 104 -14.78 -13.73 -6.97
CA GLU A 104 -14.06 -14.81 -7.65
C GLU A 104 -14.80 -15.21 -8.93
N VAL A 105 -14.06 -15.26 -10.03
CA VAL A 105 -14.60 -15.66 -11.34
C VAL A 105 -14.76 -17.18 -11.37
N ILE A 106 -15.97 -17.63 -11.67
CA ILE A 106 -16.30 -19.06 -11.76
C ILE A 106 -16.78 -19.35 -13.18
N ASP A 107 -15.94 -20.04 -13.95
CA ASP A 107 -16.21 -20.36 -15.37
C ASP A 107 -17.09 -21.60 -15.56
N THR A 108 -17.51 -22.29 -14.49
CA THR A 108 -18.32 -23.52 -14.59
C THR A 108 -19.82 -23.24 -14.53
N PRO A 109 -20.57 -23.42 -15.64
CA PRO A 109 -22.02 -23.19 -15.67
C PRO A 109 -22.79 -24.27 -14.91
N GLY A 110 -23.97 -23.94 -14.40
CA GLY A 110 -25.01 -24.93 -14.05
C GLY A 110 -25.18 -25.31 -12.58
N THR A 111 -24.44 -24.69 -11.64
CA THR A 111 -24.72 -24.83 -10.20
C THR A 111 -24.77 -23.47 -9.52
N ASN A 112 -25.85 -23.18 -8.81
CA ASN A 112 -25.94 -21.96 -8.00
C ASN A 112 -24.93 -22.06 -6.84
N ARG A 113 -23.96 -21.14 -6.79
CA ARG A 113 -22.92 -21.13 -5.76
C ARG A 113 -23.02 -19.90 -4.89
N ALA A 114 -23.06 -20.14 -3.58
CA ALA A 114 -22.96 -19.10 -2.57
C ALA A 114 -21.51 -18.61 -2.46
N MET A 115 -21.33 -17.29 -2.40
CA MET A 115 -20.02 -16.66 -2.25
C MET A 115 -19.87 -16.09 -0.84
N SER A 116 -18.87 -16.59 -0.10
CA SER A 116 -18.53 -16.16 1.25
C SER A 116 -17.81 -14.82 1.23
N PRO A 117 -18.28 -13.81 1.99
CA PRO A 117 -17.59 -12.55 2.15
C PRO A 117 -16.36 -12.69 3.06
N TRP A 118 -15.20 -12.29 2.55
CA TRP A 118 -13.93 -12.17 3.25
C TRP A 118 -13.48 -10.72 3.26
N LEU A 119 -13.23 -10.16 4.45
CA LEU A 119 -12.50 -8.90 4.56
C LEU A 119 -11.01 -9.24 4.56
N ILE A 120 -10.30 -8.72 3.57
CA ILE A 120 -8.85 -8.91 3.43
C ILE A 120 -8.19 -7.56 3.68
N LEU A 121 -7.25 -7.51 4.61
CA LEU A 121 -6.47 -6.32 4.96
C LEU A 121 -4.99 -6.61 4.76
N ASN A 122 -4.30 -5.67 4.11
CA ASN A 122 -2.85 -5.65 4.04
C ASN A 122 -2.33 -4.52 4.92
N LEU A 123 -1.50 -4.89 5.88
CA LEU A 123 -1.04 -4.07 6.99
C LEU A 123 0.48 -4.03 6.98
N GLN A 124 1.04 -2.93 7.46
CA GLN A 124 2.47 -2.81 7.73
C GLN A 124 2.66 -2.64 9.23
N LEU A 125 3.31 -3.60 9.89
CA LEU A 125 3.83 -3.42 11.25
C LEU A 125 5.20 -2.75 11.17
N GLN A 126 5.39 -1.72 11.99
CA GLN A 126 6.57 -0.89 12.00
C GLN A 126 7.14 -0.84 13.41
N TYR A 127 8.26 -1.50 13.61
CA TYR A 127 9.02 -1.46 14.86
C TYR A 127 10.03 -0.32 14.75
N ARG A 128 10.00 0.60 15.71
CA ARG A 128 10.86 1.79 15.77
C ARG A 128 11.58 1.83 17.11
N GLY A 129 12.86 2.14 17.09
CA GLY A 129 13.75 2.20 18.23
C GLY A 129 15.19 2.25 17.72
N LYS A 130 16.15 1.71 18.48
CA LYS A 130 17.56 1.58 18.03
C LYS A 130 17.67 0.91 16.66
N GLN A 131 16.79 -0.05 16.39
CA GLN A 131 16.64 -0.68 15.09
C GLN A 131 15.24 -0.40 14.53
N ALA A 132 15.16 -0.19 13.22
CA ALA A 132 13.90 -0.12 12.50
C ALA A 132 13.65 -1.45 11.79
N LYS A 133 12.43 -1.98 11.90
CA LYS A 133 12.00 -3.16 11.18
C LYS A 133 10.57 -2.98 10.69
N ASP A 134 10.37 -3.33 9.44
CA ASP A 134 9.07 -3.28 8.78
C ASP A 134 8.64 -4.72 8.46
N GLU A 135 7.44 -5.10 8.90
CA GLU A 135 6.84 -6.42 8.68
C GLU A 135 5.48 -6.27 7.98
N PRO A 136 5.39 -6.62 6.68
CA PRO A 136 4.11 -6.64 5.99
C PRO A 136 3.30 -7.86 6.44
N LEU A 137 2.00 -7.66 6.68
CA LEU A 137 1.06 -8.72 7.05
C LEU A 137 -0.17 -8.65 6.15
N SER A 138 -0.57 -9.81 5.64
CA SER A 138 -1.84 -9.97 4.94
C SER A 138 -2.78 -10.83 5.79
N ILE A 139 -3.93 -10.28 6.18
CA ILE A 139 -4.89 -10.95 7.06
C ILE A 139 -6.26 -10.97 6.39
N GLY A 140 -6.83 -12.16 6.25
CA GLY A 140 -8.21 -12.39 5.85
C GLY A 140 -9.08 -12.77 7.03
N ILE A 141 -10.27 -12.19 7.13
CA ILE A 141 -11.31 -12.64 8.05
C ILE A 141 -12.59 -12.95 7.29
N ASN A 142 -13.10 -14.16 7.49
CA ASN A 142 -14.40 -14.55 6.94
C ASN A 142 -15.52 -13.88 7.74
N LEU A 143 -16.41 -13.14 7.08
CA LEU A 143 -17.46 -12.37 7.74
C LEU A 143 -18.73 -13.17 8.08
N ILE A 144 -18.76 -14.47 7.81
CA ILE A 144 -19.84 -15.38 8.21
C ILE A 144 -19.49 -16.06 9.55
N HIS A 145 -18.39 -16.80 9.59
CA HIS A 145 -17.98 -17.57 10.77
C HIS A 145 -16.87 -16.90 11.59
N GLY A 146 -16.19 -15.88 11.05
CA GLY A 146 -15.20 -15.10 11.79
C GLY A 146 -13.82 -15.74 11.89
N THR A 147 -13.53 -16.73 11.05
CA THR A 147 -12.21 -17.35 10.97
C THR A 147 -11.19 -16.35 10.45
N LEU A 148 -10.07 -16.24 11.15
CA LEU A 148 -8.91 -15.43 10.76
C LEU A 148 -7.87 -16.29 10.05
N MET A 149 -7.26 -15.71 9.02
CA MET A 149 -6.22 -16.36 8.23
C MET A 149 -5.12 -15.36 7.90
N VAL A 150 -3.87 -15.72 8.19
CA VAL A 150 -2.68 -14.94 7.83
C VAL A 150 -2.17 -15.44 6.47
N GLY A 151 -1.48 -14.57 5.74
CA GLY A 151 -0.96 -14.87 4.40
C GLY A 151 -2.10 -14.98 3.39
N MET A 152 -3.05 -14.03 3.46
CA MET A 152 -4.23 -14.06 2.61
C MET A 152 -3.89 -13.70 1.15
N MET A 153 -2.98 -12.75 0.92
CA MET A 153 -2.56 -12.37 -0.43
C MET A 153 -1.95 -13.54 -1.20
N GLU A 154 -1.12 -14.37 -0.57
CA GLU A 154 -0.50 -15.54 -1.21
C GLU A 154 -1.54 -16.56 -1.68
N ARG A 155 -2.70 -16.61 -1.01
CA ARG A 155 -3.80 -17.54 -1.32
C ARG A 155 -4.72 -17.02 -2.42
N ILE A 156 -4.96 -15.71 -2.46
CA ILE A 156 -5.86 -15.11 -3.45
C ILE A 156 -5.16 -14.71 -4.74
N MET A 157 -3.84 -14.48 -4.72
CA MET A 157 -3.07 -14.08 -5.90
C MET A 157 -3.22 -15.01 -7.12
N PRO A 158 -3.31 -16.36 -6.98
CA PRO A 158 -3.56 -17.23 -8.14
C PRO A 158 -5.02 -17.21 -8.64
N LEU A 159 -5.96 -16.60 -7.92
CA LEU A 159 -7.37 -16.58 -8.28
C LEU A 159 -7.69 -15.41 -9.24
N ARG A 160 -8.72 -15.59 -10.06
CA ARG A 160 -9.26 -14.54 -10.93
C ARG A 160 -10.41 -13.82 -10.23
N PHE A 161 -10.40 -12.49 -10.30
CA PHE A 161 -11.40 -11.64 -9.70
C PHE A 161 -11.99 -10.63 -10.68
N GLU A 162 -13.27 -10.33 -10.51
CA GLU A 162 -13.99 -9.28 -11.23
C GLU A 162 -14.76 -8.38 -10.26
N SER A 163 -15.12 -7.17 -10.72
CA SER A 163 -15.97 -6.23 -9.96
C SER A 163 -17.46 -6.60 -9.98
N THR A 164 -17.83 -7.56 -10.83
CA THR A 164 -19.19 -8.06 -11.02
C THR A 164 -19.28 -9.53 -10.62
N VAL A 165 -20.47 -9.95 -10.20
CA VAL A 165 -20.74 -11.37 -9.90
C VAL A 165 -20.77 -12.17 -11.21
N SER A 166 -20.16 -13.35 -11.21
CA SER A 166 -20.30 -14.30 -12.33
C SER A 166 -21.70 -14.91 -12.36
N ASP A 167 -22.11 -15.39 -13.54
CA ASP A 167 -23.39 -16.07 -13.70
C ASP A 167 -23.54 -17.25 -12.72
N TYR A 168 -24.76 -17.47 -12.22
CA TYR A 168 -25.09 -18.51 -11.24
C TYR A 168 -24.34 -18.40 -9.90
N THR A 169 -23.78 -17.24 -9.56
CA THR A 169 -23.21 -16.97 -8.23
C THR A 169 -24.05 -15.95 -7.47
N PHE A 170 -24.10 -16.07 -6.14
CA PHE A 170 -24.77 -15.09 -5.30
C PHE A 170 -23.94 -14.75 -4.05
N PRO A 171 -23.75 -13.46 -3.73
CA PRO A 171 -23.03 -13.05 -2.54
C PRO A 171 -23.83 -13.30 -1.27
N MET A 172 -23.23 -13.96 -0.28
CA MET A 172 -23.83 -14.11 1.04
C MET A 172 -23.75 -12.81 1.84
N THR A 173 -24.77 -12.53 2.65
CA THR A 173 -24.79 -11.38 3.54
C THR A 173 -23.84 -11.60 4.71
N PRO A 174 -22.90 -10.66 4.99
CA PRO A 174 -22.04 -10.72 6.16
C PRO A 174 -22.84 -10.79 7.46
N VAL A 175 -22.51 -11.76 8.33
CA VAL A 175 -23.07 -11.86 9.69
C VAL A 175 -22.29 -10.97 10.65
N ILE A 176 -20.98 -10.86 10.43
CA ILE A 176 -20.07 -10.04 11.21
C ILE A 176 -19.91 -8.69 10.51
N SER A 177 -20.20 -7.61 11.23
CA SER A 177 -19.98 -6.25 10.74
C SER A 177 -18.49 -5.96 10.52
N LEU A 178 -18.17 -5.08 9.57
CA LEU A 178 -16.79 -4.66 9.32
C LEU A 178 -16.11 -4.13 10.58
N LYS A 179 -16.82 -3.31 11.38
CA LYS A 179 -16.29 -2.79 12.66
C LYS A 179 -15.83 -3.91 13.60
N ASN A 180 -16.66 -4.95 13.76
CA ASN A 180 -16.31 -6.09 14.62
C ASN A 180 -15.17 -6.94 14.03
N ALA A 181 -15.11 -7.03 12.70
CA ALA A 181 -14.01 -7.70 12.01
C ALA A 181 -12.67 -6.99 12.26
N TYR A 182 -12.63 -5.65 12.18
CA TYR A 182 -11.45 -4.86 12.52
C TYR A 182 -10.99 -5.07 13.96
N VAL A 183 -11.91 -5.08 14.94
CA VAL A 183 -11.57 -5.34 16.35
C VAL A 183 -10.95 -6.73 16.53
N ARG A 184 -11.45 -7.75 15.79
CA ARG A 184 -10.87 -9.10 15.83
C ARG A 184 -9.47 -9.14 15.24
N ILE A 185 -9.24 -8.44 14.12
CA ILE A 185 -7.91 -8.32 13.52
C ILE A 185 -6.95 -7.59 14.47
N GLN A 186 -7.38 -6.49 15.09
CA GLN A 186 -6.57 -5.76 16.06
C GLN A 186 -6.15 -6.68 17.23
N LYS A 187 -7.08 -7.42 17.81
CA LYS A 187 -6.77 -8.38 18.88
C LYS A 187 -5.78 -9.45 18.42
N HIS A 188 -5.88 -9.91 17.17
CA HIS A 188 -4.93 -10.86 16.60
C HIS A 188 -3.53 -10.25 16.43
N LEU A 189 -3.44 -8.98 15.99
CA LEU A 189 -2.18 -8.24 15.90
C LEU A 189 -1.53 -8.06 17.28
N GLU A 190 -2.30 -7.69 18.29
CA GLU A 190 -1.81 -7.56 19.68
C GLU A 190 -1.21 -8.89 20.19
N GLN A 191 -1.90 -10.01 19.94
CA GLN A 191 -1.41 -11.35 20.28
C GLN A 191 -0.13 -11.71 19.51
N HIS A 192 -0.07 -11.41 18.22
CA HIS A 192 1.11 -11.63 17.37
C HIS A 192 2.33 -10.84 17.86
N ILE A 193 2.12 -9.59 18.27
CA ILE A 193 3.16 -8.73 18.84
C ILE A 193 3.63 -9.29 20.20
N GLN A 194 2.71 -9.68 21.08
CA GLN A 194 3.03 -10.21 22.41
C GLN A 194 3.78 -11.54 22.38
N ALA A 195 3.54 -12.37 21.34
CA ALA A 195 4.23 -13.64 21.17
C ALA A 195 5.71 -13.50 20.77
N ARG A 196 6.15 -12.31 20.31
CA ARG A 196 7.53 -12.04 19.92
C ARG A 196 8.38 -11.58 21.10
N THR A 197 9.70 -11.79 20.99
CA THR A 197 10.65 -11.34 22.01
C THR A 197 10.80 -9.82 22.03
N ASN A 198 10.76 -9.21 23.21
CA ASN A 198 10.90 -7.76 23.42
C ASN A 198 12.35 -7.26 23.51
N LYS A 199 13.32 -8.11 23.16
CA LYS A 199 14.77 -7.81 23.26
C LYS A 199 15.14 -6.52 22.53
N TRP A 200 14.57 -6.29 21.35
CA TRP A 200 14.81 -5.08 20.57
C TRP A 200 14.39 -3.80 21.32
N ALA A 201 13.30 -3.87 22.11
CA ALA A 201 12.77 -2.75 22.86
C ALA A 201 13.64 -2.49 24.10
N GLU A 202 14.09 -3.54 24.79
CA GLU A 202 15.02 -3.45 25.91
C GLU A 202 16.35 -2.81 25.49
N GLU A 203 16.94 -3.26 24.38
CA GLU A 203 18.15 -2.68 23.81
C GLU A 203 17.95 -1.21 23.40
N SER A 204 16.76 -0.86 22.90
CA SER A 204 16.42 0.52 22.54
C SER A 204 16.30 1.43 23.77
N ILE A 205 15.68 0.96 24.85
CA ILE A 205 15.54 1.71 26.11
C ILE A 205 16.92 1.95 26.74
N LEU A 206 17.79 0.93 26.74
CA LEU A 206 19.13 1.06 27.28
C LEU A 206 19.94 2.14 26.54
N GLU A 207 19.89 2.13 25.21
CA GLU A 207 20.58 3.14 24.39
C GLU A 207 19.96 4.53 24.57
N TRP A 208 18.64 4.62 24.57
CA TRP A 208 17.92 5.87 24.76
C TRP A 208 18.31 6.55 26.08
N ASN A 209 18.39 5.80 27.18
CA ASN A 209 18.80 6.34 28.47
C ASN A 209 20.24 6.88 28.46
N LYS A 210 21.18 6.16 27.81
CA LYS A 210 22.57 6.61 27.68
C LYS A 210 22.70 7.91 26.88
N GLU A 211 22.03 7.98 25.74
CA GLU A 211 22.03 9.16 24.87
C GLU A 211 21.38 10.37 25.56
N ARG A 212 20.32 10.13 26.33
CA ARG A 212 19.68 11.17 27.13
C ARG A 212 20.57 11.70 28.25
N GLU A 213 21.23 10.82 29.00
CA GLU A 213 22.16 11.22 30.07
C GLU A 213 23.35 12.02 29.51
N LEU A 214 23.85 11.61 28.34
CA LEU A 214 24.90 12.34 27.62
C LEU A 214 24.43 13.75 27.23
N LEU A 215 23.24 13.87 26.64
CA LEU A 215 22.65 15.15 26.25
C LEU A 215 22.42 16.06 27.46
N GLU A 216 21.91 15.51 28.57
CA GLU A 216 21.69 16.24 29.83
C GLU A 216 23.03 16.72 30.44
N THR A 217 24.11 15.95 30.30
CA THR A 217 25.46 16.35 30.74
C THR A 217 25.99 17.52 29.91
N PHE A 218 25.86 17.47 28.59
CA PHE A 218 26.30 18.55 27.70
C PHE A 218 25.55 19.86 27.99
N TYR A 219 24.24 19.79 28.20
CA TYR A 219 23.43 20.95 28.58
C TYR A 219 23.83 21.57 29.93
N GLN A 220 24.29 20.78 30.89
CA GLN A 220 24.77 21.31 32.17
C GLN A 220 26.16 21.96 32.07
N SER A 221 26.99 21.51 31.12
CA SER A 221 28.36 21.98 30.94
C SER A 221 28.53 23.13 29.96
N GLU A 222 27.60 23.27 29.02
CA GLU A 222 27.62 24.30 27.97
C GLU A 222 26.37 25.18 28.09
N ASP A 223 26.48 26.48 27.80
CA ASP A 223 25.38 27.46 27.76
C ASP A 223 24.50 27.23 26.51
N ILE A 224 24.02 26.00 26.32
CA ILE A 224 23.20 25.59 25.16
C ILE A 224 21.81 26.21 25.31
N ASP A 225 21.32 26.82 24.23
CA ASP A 225 19.97 27.37 24.17
C ASP A 225 18.91 26.28 24.40
N LEU A 226 17.89 26.59 25.21
CA LEU A 226 16.81 25.67 25.61
C LEU A 226 16.06 25.11 24.40
N ASP A 227 15.93 25.89 23.33
CA ASP A 227 15.30 25.48 22.08
C ASP A 227 16.10 24.39 21.37
N SER A 228 17.44 24.50 21.36
CA SER A 228 18.32 23.49 20.75
C SER A 228 18.26 22.18 21.54
N PHE A 229 18.33 22.26 22.87
CA PHE A 229 18.20 21.10 23.75
C PHE A 229 16.86 20.38 23.57
N THR A 230 15.76 21.13 23.50
CA THR A 230 14.41 20.55 23.34
C THR A 230 14.30 19.81 22.01
N ARG A 231 14.79 20.40 20.92
CA ARG A 231 14.79 19.76 19.59
C ARG A 231 15.63 18.49 19.56
N GLU A 232 16.83 18.51 20.12
CA GLU A 232 17.69 17.32 20.17
C GLU A 232 17.06 16.20 20.99
N ARG A 233 16.46 16.53 22.13
CA ARG A 233 15.73 15.56 22.95
C ARG A 233 14.54 14.94 22.20
N GLU A 234 13.78 15.72 21.44
CA GLU A 234 12.71 15.20 20.58
C GLU A 234 13.25 14.27 19.49
N GLN A 235 14.40 14.59 18.88
CA GLN A 235 15.04 13.71 17.90
C GLN A 235 15.50 12.38 18.53
N LEU A 236 16.03 12.41 19.76
CA LEU A 236 16.38 11.20 20.52
C LEU A 236 15.15 10.35 20.81
N ASP A 237 14.03 10.96 21.20
CA ASP A 237 12.77 10.26 21.41
C ASP A 237 12.25 9.62 20.11
N ILE A 238 12.27 10.35 18.99
CA ILE A 238 11.85 9.81 17.69
C ILE A 238 12.71 8.60 17.30
N ARG A 239 14.02 8.67 17.55
CA ARG A 239 15.01 7.67 17.11
C ARG A 239 15.06 6.44 18.01
N TYR A 240 15.09 6.61 19.33
CA TYR A 240 15.42 5.49 20.23
C TYR A 240 14.26 5.03 21.10
N LYS A 241 13.22 5.85 21.33
CA LYS A 241 12.07 5.42 22.13
C LYS A 241 11.35 4.28 21.42
N PRO A 242 11.29 3.07 22.00
CA PRO A 242 10.70 1.93 21.32
C PRO A 242 9.20 2.15 21.15
N ARG A 243 8.72 1.99 19.93
CA ARG A 243 7.29 2.00 19.61
C ARG A 243 6.99 1.05 18.47
N ILE A 244 5.77 0.53 18.49
CA ILE A 244 5.23 -0.27 17.40
C ILE A 244 4.08 0.53 16.81
N GLU A 245 4.19 0.84 15.54
CA GLU A 245 3.14 1.46 14.75
C GLU A 245 2.60 0.42 13.78
N TRP A 246 1.32 0.52 13.44
CA TRP A 246 0.75 -0.26 12.36
C TRP A 246 -0.11 0.61 11.48
N ASP A 247 -0.05 0.38 10.18
CA ASP A 247 -0.87 1.10 9.20
C ASP A 247 -1.54 0.13 8.23
N VAL A 248 -2.75 0.48 7.80
CA VAL A 248 -3.50 -0.27 6.79
C VAL A 248 -3.11 0.27 5.42
N ILE A 249 -2.34 -0.52 4.67
CA ILE A 249 -1.91 -0.18 3.31
C ILE A 249 -3.14 -0.15 2.39
N ASN A 250 -3.88 -1.26 2.38
CA ASN A 250 -5.12 -1.40 1.62
C ASN A 250 -6.00 -2.50 2.23
N GLY A 251 -7.26 -2.54 1.82
CA GLY A 251 -8.16 -3.59 2.24
C GLY A 251 -9.41 -3.68 1.38
N GLY A 252 -9.94 -4.89 1.20
CA GLY A 252 -11.07 -5.10 0.32
C GLY A 252 -12.02 -6.18 0.82
N LEU A 253 -13.22 -6.17 0.25
CA LEU A 253 -14.21 -7.21 0.44
C LEU A 253 -14.18 -8.17 -0.74
N PHE A 254 -13.74 -9.39 -0.49
CA PHE A 254 -13.59 -10.43 -1.50
C PHE A 254 -14.65 -11.49 -1.28
N TYR A 255 -15.42 -11.77 -2.32
CA TYR A 255 -16.43 -12.82 -2.31
C TYR A 255 -15.85 -14.05 -2.98
N LEU A 256 -15.70 -15.10 -2.19
CA LEU A 256 -15.05 -16.34 -2.59
C LEU A 256 -16.05 -17.49 -2.55
N SER A 257 -15.93 -18.43 -3.47
CA SER A 257 -16.74 -19.64 -3.49
C SER A 257 -16.57 -20.42 -2.17
N GLN A 258 -17.62 -21.12 -1.77
CA GLN A 258 -17.55 -21.98 -0.58
C GLN A 258 -16.49 -23.08 -0.72
N ASN A 259 -16.26 -23.60 -1.93
CA ASN A 259 -15.24 -24.62 -2.17
C ASN A 259 -13.84 -24.05 -1.93
N THR A 260 -13.51 -22.93 -2.54
CA THR A 260 -12.23 -22.23 -2.36
C THR A 260 -12.01 -21.89 -0.88
N SER A 261 -13.05 -21.38 -0.21
CA SER A 261 -12.99 -21.08 1.23
C SER A 261 -12.78 -22.33 2.09
N ALA A 262 -13.41 -23.45 1.75
CA ALA A 262 -13.33 -24.70 2.51
C ALA A 262 -11.96 -25.39 2.39
N GLU A 263 -11.33 -25.33 1.22
CA GLU A 263 -9.98 -25.87 1.01
C GLU A 263 -8.95 -25.22 1.95
N TRP A 264 -9.09 -23.92 2.21
CA TRP A 264 -8.18 -23.21 3.11
C TRP A 264 -8.43 -23.52 4.58
N LEU A 265 -9.66 -23.88 4.94
CA LEU A 265 -10.01 -24.26 6.31
C LEU A 265 -9.58 -25.69 6.66
N THR A 266 -9.49 -26.57 5.66
CA THR A 266 -9.13 -27.99 5.82
C THR A 266 -7.63 -28.23 5.78
N LYS A 267 -6.85 -27.41 5.06
CA LYS A 267 -5.38 -27.40 5.12
C LYS A 267 -4.89 -26.58 6.33
N ARG A 268 -4.97 -27.17 7.53
CA ARG A 268 -4.28 -26.68 8.74
C ARG A 268 -2.95 -27.38 8.92
#